data_AF-A0A523KAS2-F1
#
_entry.id   AF-A0A523KAS2-F1
#
_cell.length_a   1.000
_cell.length_b   1.000
_cell.length_c   1.000
_cell.angle_alpha   90.00
_cell.angle_beta   90.00
_cell.angle_gamma   90.00
#
_symmetry.space_group_name_H-M   'P 1'
#
loop_
_entity.id
_entity.type
_entity.pdbx_description
1 polymer ?
#
loop_
_entity_poly.entity_id
_entity_poly.type
_entity_poly.pdbx_seq_one_letter_code
_entity_poly.pdbx_strand_id
1 'polypeptide(L)'
;MTSSALPWSMRVVDGACWTFAVWTVTSHAVVALGGSLESLLLAFVVSGAATLVAWRFGRRVFPRGTAEPAWPTDPPVSNPRFLAPLQAAVVVMAVVGATWLRHRPVELWWLGLLLLGVAALVLVLREEPPRVAPLRGGSAEFALWTLAAFCVVVVLVSHRSDIDDSFYVNLAVAAADAPADPLLAEDTLHGVAGLPIHLPVYRLHSYEIWNGAVSYLTGIPALAVFHFVSASLAACLLPLAFARLTRWLTPACWPWTVAAVIFVLLAIGETHRWYGNFALVRLWQGKAIFLFVFLPLVYAYAIEFVGRPSFRGWLLLAAAQICAVGCSSTALWIAPASALAGAAVALRPTKQGMLRLGLAALASVYVLGIGLAMRVTLEESAPARAEQPSAAEVTSRERMLELRQQPGVQLAKALEVVTGGDALRVTTLAVVFGAWACWGTGLARRFAVIVPLAVWLIVLNPYATRWLMENLTGPTYWRNLWALPVPLLLALVLVAPLGWVDAVRGSG
;
A
#
# COMPACT_ATOMS: atom_id res chain seq x y z
N MET A 1 27.44 4.84 -25.20
CA MET A 1 26.81 3.51 -25.33
C MET A 1 26.08 3.17 -24.04
N THR A 2 24.88 3.71 -23.83
CA THR A 2 24.10 3.48 -22.60
C THR A 2 23.11 2.36 -22.86
N SER A 3 23.37 1.17 -22.31
CA SER A 3 22.47 0.03 -22.46
C SER A 3 21.05 0.40 -22.04
N SER A 4 20.08 0.11 -22.90
CA SER A 4 18.63 0.23 -22.73
C SER A 4 18.05 -0.71 -21.67
N ALA A 5 18.82 -1.00 -20.62
CA ALA A 5 18.50 -2.01 -19.64
C ALA A 5 17.87 -1.35 -18.41
N LEU A 6 16.74 -1.88 -17.93
CA LEU A 6 16.06 -1.41 -16.72
C LEU A 6 17.06 -1.27 -15.55
N PRO A 7 16.97 -0.21 -14.72
CA PRO A 7 17.82 -0.06 -13.54
C PRO A 7 17.78 -1.29 -12.65
N TRP A 8 18.89 -1.60 -11.98
CA TRP A 8 19.00 -2.78 -11.12
C TRP A 8 17.96 -2.78 -10.00
N SER A 9 17.72 -1.62 -9.38
CA SER A 9 16.71 -1.50 -8.32
C SER A 9 15.32 -1.95 -8.79
N MET A 10 14.93 -1.64 -10.03
CA MET A 10 13.62 -2.03 -10.56
C MET A 10 13.54 -3.55 -10.78
N ARG A 11 14.61 -4.17 -11.28
CA ARG A 11 14.62 -5.62 -11.50
C ARG A 11 14.51 -6.39 -10.20
N VAL A 12 15.20 -5.93 -9.16
CA VAL A 12 15.14 -6.54 -7.82
C VAL A 12 13.72 -6.46 -7.27
N VAL A 13 13.09 -5.29 -7.35
CA VAL A 13 11.70 -5.10 -6.87
C VAL A 13 10.68 -5.88 -7.67
N ASP A 14 10.74 -5.82 -9.01
CA ASP A 14 9.84 -6.59 -9.87
C ASP A 14 9.99 -8.10 -9.59
N GLY A 15 11.23 -8.57 -9.42
CA GLY A 15 11.54 -9.97 -9.11
C GLY A 15 11.07 -10.41 -7.72
N ALA A 16 11.30 -9.58 -6.70
CA ALA A 16 10.81 -9.83 -5.34
C ALA A 16 9.28 -9.88 -5.29
N CYS A 17 8.61 -8.93 -5.96
CA CYS A 17 7.16 -8.89 -6.08
C CYS A 17 6.61 -10.13 -6.80
N TRP A 18 7.21 -10.55 -7.91
CA TRP A 18 6.77 -11.75 -8.62
C TRP A 18 6.96 -13.02 -7.77
N THR A 19 8.15 -13.16 -7.17
CA THR A 19 8.49 -14.34 -6.35
C THR A 19 7.55 -14.48 -5.16
N PHE A 20 7.29 -13.38 -4.45
CA PHE A 20 6.39 -13.40 -3.30
C PHE A 20 4.93 -13.60 -3.72
N ALA A 21 4.49 -13.10 -4.88
CA ALA A 21 3.15 -13.38 -5.39
C ALA A 21 2.95 -14.88 -5.70
N VAL A 22 3.95 -15.53 -6.31
CA VAL A 22 3.92 -16.99 -6.54
C VAL A 22 3.87 -17.74 -5.21
N TRP A 23 4.66 -17.32 -4.22
CA TRP A 23 4.61 -17.87 -2.87
C TRP A 23 3.21 -17.75 -2.27
N THR A 24 2.62 -16.56 -2.28
CA THR A 24 1.29 -16.31 -1.71
C THR A 24 0.20 -17.14 -2.39
N VAL A 25 0.18 -17.21 -3.73
CA VAL A 25 -0.82 -18.03 -4.44
C VAL A 25 -0.67 -19.51 -4.09
N THR A 26 0.56 -20.00 -4.04
CA THR A 26 0.85 -21.40 -3.68
C THR A 26 0.43 -21.68 -2.23
N SER A 27 0.75 -20.76 -1.32
CA SER A 27 0.38 -20.83 0.10
C SER A 27 -1.14 -20.87 0.26
N HIS A 28 -1.88 -19.97 -0.40
CA HIS A 28 -3.35 -19.99 -0.37
C HIS A 28 -3.92 -21.32 -0.89
N ALA A 29 -3.37 -21.87 -1.97
CA ALA A 29 -3.83 -23.14 -2.52
C ALA A 29 -3.55 -24.31 -1.55
N VAL A 30 -2.35 -24.37 -0.97
CA VAL A 30 -1.98 -25.44 -0.04
C VAL A 30 -2.79 -25.36 1.25
N VAL A 31 -2.93 -24.17 1.83
CA VAL A 31 -3.75 -23.94 3.04
C VAL A 31 -5.21 -24.32 2.78
N ALA A 32 -5.77 -23.93 1.61
CA ALA A 32 -7.15 -24.29 1.25
C ALA A 32 -7.35 -25.80 1.08
N LEU A 33 -6.31 -26.54 0.69
CA LEU A 33 -6.32 -28.00 0.57
C LEU A 33 -5.98 -28.73 1.88
N GLY A 34 -5.74 -27.99 2.99
CA GLY A 34 -5.31 -28.57 4.26
C GLY A 34 -3.91 -29.17 4.22
N GLY A 35 -3.05 -28.69 3.32
CA GLY A 35 -1.68 -29.18 3.16
C GLY A 35 -0.69 -28.61 4.17
N SER A 36 0.49 -29.22 4.20
CA SER A 36 1.57 -28.97 5.16
C SER A 36 2.65 -28.03 4.62
N LEU A 37 3.61 -27.63 5.47
CA LEU A 37 4.76 -26.81 5.05
C LEU A 37 5.61 -27.51 3.99
N GLU A 38 5.84 -28.81 4.14
CA GLU A 38 6.62 -29.61 3.16
C GLU A 38 5.96 -29.61 1.78
N SER A 39 4.63 -29.76 1.75
CA SER A 39 3.86 -29.72 0.50
C SER A 39 3.90 -28.34 -0.15
N LEU A 40 3.90 -27.27 0.65
CA LEU A 40 4.07 -25.89 0.19
C LEU A 40 5.44 -25.66 -0.42
N LEU A 41 6.51 -26.11 0.22
CA LEU A 41 7.87 -25.96 -0.30
C LEU A 41 8.03 -26.65 -1.67
N LEU A 42 7.51 -27.88 -1.80
CA LEU A 42 7.52 -28.60 -3.07
C LEU A 42 6.68 -27.88 -4.14
N ALA A 43 5.44 -27.50 -3.80
CA ALA A 43 4.55 -26.81 -4.71
C ALA A 43 5.11 -25.46 -5.18
N PHE A 44 5.83 -24.75 -4.30
CA PHE A 44 6.46 -23.48 -4.61
C PHE A 44 7.63 -23.67 -5.58
N VAL A 45 8.48 -24.69 -5.40
CA VAL A 45 9.56 -25.02 -6.34
C VAL A 45 8.99 -25.36 -7.71
N VAL A 46 7.94 -26.19 -7.77
CA VAL A 46 7.27 -26.57 -9.03
C VAL A 46 6.66 -25.35 -9.71
N SER A 47 5.92 -24.51 -8.97
CA SER A 47 5.30 -23.29 -9.49
C SER A 47 6.34 -22.26 -9.95
N GLY A 48 7.43 -22.11 -9.21
CA GLY A 48 8.57 -21.28 -9.58
C GLY A 48 9.22 -21.75 -10.88
N ALA A 49 9.50 -23.05 -11.01
CA ALA A 49 10.04 -23.63 -12.24
C ALA A 49 9.09 -23.44 -13.42
N ALA A 50 7.79 -23.69 -13.23
CA ALA A 50 6.76 -23.50 -14.26
C ALA A 50 6.69 -22.04 -14.74
N THR A 51 6.72 -21.07 -13.83
CA THR A 51 6.70 -19.64 -14.19
C THR A 51 7.98 -19.20 -14.91
N LEU A 52 9.15 -19.71 -14.52
CA LEU A 52 10.42 -19.45 -15.21
C LEU A 52 10.43 -20.04 -16.63
N VAL A 53 9.93 -21.26 -16.78
CA VAL A 53 9.75 -21.92 -18.08
C VAL A 53 8.79 -21.11 -18.95
N ALA A 54 7.59 -20.79 -18.44
CA ALA A 54 6.59 -19.99 -19.14
C ALA A 54 7.14 -18.63 -19.55
N TRP A 55 7.91 -17.96 -18.69
CA TRP A 55 8.60 -16.71 -19.04
C TRP A 55 9.58 -16.92 -20.20
N ARG A 56 10.44 -17.94 -20.12
CA ARG A 56 11.49 -18.20 -21.11
C ARG A 56 10.92 -18.57 -22.48
N PHE A 57 9.83 -19.34 -22.52
CA PHE A 57 9.13 -19.69 -23.75
C PHE A 57 8.23 -18.56 -24.27
N GLY A 58 7.57 -17.82 -23.38
CA GLY A 58 6.78 -16.63 -23.73
C GLY A 58 7.61 -15.54 -24.39
N ARG A 59 8.90 -15.40 -24.01
CA ARG A 59 9.87 -14.52 -24.70
C ARG A 59 10.18 -14.93 -26.15
N ARG A 60 9.91 -16.18 -26.55
CA ARG A 60 10.06 -16.65 -27.93
C ARG A 60 8.80 -16.40 -28.76
N VAL A 61 7.63 -16.52 -28.14
CA VAL A 61 6.31 -16.38 -28.79
C VAL A 61 5.86 -14.92 -28.91
N PHE A 62 6.25 -14.08 -27.96
CA PHE A 62 6.16 -12.63 -28.06
C PHE A 62 7.58 -12.08 -28.28
N PRO A 63 8.04 -11.95 -29.54
CA PRO A 63 9.25 -11.20 -29.83
C PRO A 63 9.16 -9.86 -29.10
N ARG A 64 10.28 -9.38 -28.55
CA ARG A 64 10.36 -8.01 -28.01
C ARG A 64 9.75 -7.09 -29.06
N GLY A 65 8.52 -6.61 -28.81
CA GLY A 65 8.01 -5.45 -29.50
C GLY A 65 9.10 -4.41 -29.40
N THR A 66 9.56 -3.97 -30.57
CA THR A 66 10.53 -2.90 -30.83
C THR A 66 10.86 -2.09 -29.58
N ALA A 67 12.12 -2.15 -29.13
CA ALA A 67 12.75 -1.36 -28.07
C ALA A 67 11.77 -0.66 -27.12
N GLU A 68 11.73 -1.09 -25.84
CA GLU A 68 11.01 -0.43 -24.74
C GLU A 68 10.92 1.09 -25.04
N PRO A 69 9.75 1.61 -25.45
CA PRO A 69 9.70 2.89 -26.13
C PRO A 69 10.36 3.90 -25.22
N ALA A 70 11.38 4.59 -25.75
CA ALA A 70 12.11 5.60 -25.03
C ALA A 70 11.10 6.48 -24.29
N TRP A 71 11.37 6.78 -23.01
CA TRP A 71 10.47 7.62 -22.22
C TRP A 71 10.16 8.85 -23.06
N PRO A 72 8.91 9.05 -23.50
CA PRO A 72 8.59 10.20 -24.31
C PRO A 72 8.92 11.41 -23.46
N THR A 73 9.66 12.36 -24.02
CA THR A 73 10.01 13.62 -23.36
C THR A 73 9.18 14.69 -24.03
N ASP A 74 8.07 15.03 -23.40
CA ASP A 74 7.33 16.24 -23.76
C ASP A 74 8.12 17.47 -23.26
N PRO A 75 8.06 18.61 -23.96
CA PRO A 75 8.67 19.84 -23.46
C PRO A 75 8.08 20.21 -22.09
N PRO A 76 8.88 20.82 -21.20
CA PRO A 76 8.40 21.22 -19.88
C PRO A 76 7.24 22.20 -20.03
N VAL A 77 6.08 21.84 -19.48
CA VAL A 77 4.90 22.70 -19.49
C VAL A 77 5.05 23.71 -18.35
N SER A 78 5.25 24.98 -18.69
CA SER A 78 5.28 26.06 -17.70
C SER A 78 3.90 26.20 -17.03
N ASN A 79 3.86 26.15 -15.69
CA ASN A 79 2.63 26.40 -14.95
C ASN A 79 2.21 27.87 -15.17
N PRO A 80 0.96 28.15 -15.55
CA PRO A 80 0.54 29.53 -15.73
C PRO A 80 0.69 30.32 -14.43
N ARG A 81 1.44 31.44 -14.46
CA ARG A 81 1.71 32.26 -13.27
C ARG A 81 0.44 32.73 -12.54
N PHE A 82 -0.70 32.80 -13.23
CA PHE A 82 -1.99 33.18 -12.64
C PHE A 82 -2.58 32.13 -11.67
N LEU A 83 -2.09 30.88 -11.68
CA LEU A 83 -2.57 29.83 -10.77
C LEU A 83 -1.92 29.91 -9.37
N ALA A 84 -0.80 30.62 -9.21
CA ALA A 84 -0.10 30.77 -7.94
C ALA A 84 -0.96 31.32 -6.79
N PRO A 85 -1.75 32.41 -6.94
CA PRO A 85 -2.61 32.90 -5.86
C PRO A 85 -3.70 31.90 -5.48
N LEU A 86 -4.24 31.16 -6.46
CA LEU A 86 -5.22 30.10 -6.19
C LEU A 86 -4.60 28.95 -5.41
N GLN A 87 -3.40 28.51 -5.79
CA GLN A 87 -2.66 27.47 -5.07
C GLN A 87 -2.35 27.89 -3.63
N ALA A 88 -1.90 29.13 -3.43
CA ALA A 88 -1.67 29.69 -2.10
C ALA A 88 -2.96 29.73 -1.26
N ALA A 89 -4.08 30.19 -1.86
CA ALA A 89 -5.38 30.20 -1.20
C ALA A 89 -5.83 28.79 -0.77
N VAL A 90 -5.61 27.77 -1.62
CA VAL A 90 -5.90 26.37 -1.27
C VAL A 90 -5.07 25.89 -0.10
N VAL A 91 -3.76 26.17 -0.08
CA VAL A 91 -2.90 25.79 1.05
C VAL A 91 -3.37 26.45 2.34
N VAL A 92 -3.72 27.73 2.30
CA VAL A 92 -4.27 28.45 3.45
C VAL A 92 -5.60 27.83 3.91
N MET A 93 -6.53 27.57 2.98
CA MET A 93 -7.81 26.92 3.30
C MET A 93 -7.62 25.52 3.90
N ALA A 94 -6.66 24.74 3.39
CA ALA A 94 -6.34 23.42 3.91
C ALA A 94 -5.83 23.50 5.35
N VAL A 95 -4.90 24.42 5.65
CA VAL A 95 -4.34 24.59 7.00
C VAL A 95 -5.37 25.17 7.99
N VAL A 96 -6.05 26.25 7.61
CA VAL A 96 -7.06 26.91 8.46
C VAL A 96 -8.24 25.97 8.69
N GLY A 97 -8.72 25.32 7.64
CA GLY A 97 -9.82 24.35 7.74
C GLY A 97 -9.45 23.12 8.56
N ALA A 98 -8.25 22.55 8.36
CA ALA A 98 -7.75 21.46 9.20
C ALA A 98 -7.67 21.88 10.67
N THR A 99 -7.23 23.10 10.96
CA THR A 99 -7.13 23.62 12.32
C THR A 99 -8.51 23.79 12.95
N TRP A 100 -9.43 24.48 12.26
CA TRP A 100 -10.72 24.86 12.83
C TRP A 100 -11.73 23.71 12.90
N LEU A 101 -11.66 22.77 11.94
CA LEU A 101 -12.62 21.66 11.81
C LEU A 101 -12.09 20.31 12.33
N ARG A 102 -10.91 20.25 12.97
CA ARG A 102 -10.32 18.97 13.44
C ARG A 102 -11.19 18.13 14.39
N HIS A 103 -12.10 18.77 15.11
CA HIS A 103 -13.06 18.10 16.02
C HIS A 103 -14.47 17.99 15.42
N ARG A 104 -14.63 18.36 14.15
CA ARG A 104 -15.89 18.39 13.39
C ARG A 104 -15.75 17.50 12.15
N PRO A 105 -15.76 16.16 12.34
CA PRO A 105 -15.34 15.20 11.31
C PRO A 105 -16.21 15.24 10.04
N VAL A 106 -17.50 15.58 10.16
CA VAL A 106 -18.41 15.65 9.02
C VAL A 106 -18.13 16.89 8.17
N GLU A 107 -17.97 18.05 8.80
CA GLU A 107 -17.62 19.30 8.14
C GLU A 107 -16.22 19.24 7.53
N LEU A 108 -15.28 18.61 8.24
CA LEU A 108 -13.95 18.32 7.72
C LEU A 108 -14.01 17.41 6.49
N TRP A 109 -14.91 16.42 6.50
CA TRP A 109 -15.10 15.53 5.36
C TRP A 109 -15.58 16.30 4.13
N TRP A 110 -16.59 17.16 4.28
CA TRP A 110 -17.09 18.04 3.21
C TRP A 110 -16.06 19.03 2.70
N LEU A 111 -15.25 19.62 3.58
CA LEU A 111 -14.14 20.49 3.17
C LEU A 111 -13.14 19.72 2.28
N GLY A 112 -12.75 18.52 2.70
CA GLY A 112 -11.85 17.66 1.92
C GLY A 112 -12.44 17.33 0.54
N LEU A 113 -13.74 16.98 0.49
CA LEU A 113 -14.43 16.71 -0.77
C LEU A 113 -14.49 17.93 -1.68
N LEU A 114 -14.72 19.12 -1.13
CA LEU A 114 -14.74 20.37 -1.90
C LEU A 114 -13.35 20.66 -2.49
N LEU A 115 -12.30 20.69 -1.65
CA LEU A 115 -10.95 21.04 -2.08
C LEU A 115 -10.38 20.03 -3.07
N LEU A 116 -10.51 18.74 -2.78
CA LEU A 116 -9.98 17.68 -3.63
C LEU A 116 -10.87 17.38 -4.84
N GLY A 117 -12.19 17.46 -4.70
CA GLY A 117 -13.15 17.19 -5.78
C GLY A 117 -13.13 18.27 -6.86
N VAL A 118 -13.11 19.55 -6.46
CA VAL A 118 -12.96 20.67 -7.41
C VAL A 118 -11.61 20.57 -8.11
N ALA A 119 -10.53 20.30 -7.38
CA ALA A 119 -9.22 20.07 -7.97
C ALA A 119 -9.27 18.91 -8.97
N ALA A 120 -9.82 17.75 -8.59
CA ALA A 120 -9.89 16.58 -9.47
C ALA A 120 -10.65 16.88 -10.76
N LEU A 121 -11.79 17.58 -10.69
CA LEU A 121 -12.57 17.96 -11.87
C LEU A 121 -11.74 18.85 -12.82
N VAL A 122 -11.07 19.86 -12.27
CA VAL A 122 -10.22 20.77 -13.06
C VAL A 122 -9.04 20.02 -13.69
N LEU A 123 -8.34 19.19 -12.91
CA LEU A 123 -7.11 18.50 -13.33
C LEU A 123 -7.38 17.35 -14.31
N VAL A 124 -8.43 16.55 -14.09
CA VAL A 124 -8.79 15.40 -14.94
C VAL A 124 -9.27 15.88 -16.31
N LEU A 125 -10.00 17.00 -16.36
CA LEU A 125 -10.56 17.52 -17.61
C LEU A 125 -9.57 18.37 -18.42
N ARG A 126 -8.61 19.04 -17.77
CA ARG A 126 -7.79 20.07 -18.45
C ARG A 126 -6.31 19.69 -18.62
N GLU A 127 -5.82 18.69 -17.90
CA GLU A 127 -4.39 18.38 -17.91
C GLU A 127 -4.07 17.15 -18.73
N GLU A 128 -3.03 17.26 -19.55
CA GLU A 128 -2.30 16.09 -20.01
C GLU A 128 -0.98 16.05 -19.24
N PRO A 129 -0.77 15.05 -18.36
CA PRO A 129 0.47 14.99 -17.60
C PRO A 129 1.61 14.75 -18.60
N PRO A 130 2.63 15.64 -18.65
CA PRO A 130 3.74 15.48 -19.56
C PRO A 130 4.47 14.20 -19.24
N ARG A 131 4.91 13.51 -20.28
CA ARG A 131 5.79 12.36 -20.14
C ARG A 131 7.20 12.91 -20.00
N VAL A 132 7.82 12.62 -18.86
CA VAL A 132 9.19 13.03 -18.56
C VAL A 132 9.99 11.79 -18.23
N ALA A 133 11.18 11.67 -18.81
CA ALA A 133 12.09 10.59 -18.49
C ALA A 133 12.63 10.78 -17.06
N PRO A 134 12.65 9.72 -16.22
CA PRO A 134 13.24 9.83 -14.90
C PRO A 134 14.74 10.11 -14.99
N LEU A 135 15.27 10.83 -14.01
CA LEU A 135 16.71 11.03 -13.83
C LEU A 135 17.40 9.66 -13.82
N ARG A 136 18.34 9.48 -14.74
CA ARG A 136 19.15 8.26 -14.89
C ARG A 136 20.61 8.58 -14.57
N GLY A 137 21.26 7.69 -13.83
CA GLY A 137 22.69 7.80 -13.54
C GLY A 137 23.11 6.78 -12.48
N GLY A 138 24.38 6.36 -12.53
CA GLY A 138 24.95 5.44 -11.53
C GLY A 138 24.94 6.04 -10.12
N SER A 139 25.08 7.36 -9.99
CA SER A 139 25.03 8.07 -8.70
C SER A 139 23.65 7.99 -8.03
N ALA A 140 22.56 8.12 -8.79
CA ALA A 140 21.20 8.02 -8.26
C ALA A 140 20.87 6.60 -7.78
N GLU A 141 21.31 5.58 -8.53
CA GLU A 141 21.20 4.18 -8.09
C GLU A 141 22.06 3.92 -6.86
N PHE A 142 23.30 4.40 -6.83
CA PHE A 142 24.20 4.26 -5.67
C PHE A 142 23.61 4.91 -4.41
N ALA A 143 23.07 6.13 -4.53
CA ALA A 143 22.40 6.80 -3.42
C ALA A 143 21.17 6.03 -2.92
N LEU A 144 20.39 5.45 -3.83
CA LEU A 144 19.24 4.61 -3.48
C LEU A 144 19.66 3.36 -2.69
N TRP A 145 20.71 2.66 -3.13
CA TRP A 145 21.23 1.48 -2.43
C TRP A 145 21.88 1.83 -1.09
N THR A 146 22.53 2.99 -1.00
CA THR A 146 23.05 3.51 0.27
C THR A 146 21.92 3.78 1.24
N LEU A 147 20.82 4.38 0.77
CA LEU A 147 19.62 4.62 1.57
C LEU A 147 18.95 3.30 1.99
N ALA A 148 18.93 2.28 1.13
CA ALA A 148 18.45 0.95 1.45
C ALA A 148 19.29 0.29 2.56
N ALA A 149 20.61 0.34 2.46
CA ALA A 149 21.52 -0.15 3.49
C ALA A 149 21.31 0.61 4.82
N PHE A 150 21.13 1.93 4.76
CA PHE A 150 20.80 2.73 5.93
C PHE A 150 19.47 2.30 6.58
N CYS A 151 18.41 2.08 5.80
CA CYS A 151 17.14 1.57 6.33
C CYS A 151 17.29 0.21 7.02
N VAL A 152 18.11 -0.70 6.46
CA VAL A 152 18.43 -1.99 7.09
C VAL A 152 19.07 -1.78 8.45
N VAL A 153 20.11 -0.94 8.53
CA VAL A 153 20.78 -0.64 9.81
C VAL A 153 19.79 -0.07 10.82
N VAL A 154 18.95 0.90 10.41
CA VAL A 154 17.95 1.52 11.30
C VAL A 154 16.99 0.48 11.86
N VAL A 155 16.42 -0.39 11.02
CA VAL A 155 15.47 -1.42 11.47
C VAL A 155 16.13 -2.42 12.41
N LEU A 156 17.37 -2.83 12.13
CA LEU A 156 18.11 -3.77 12.97
C LEU A 156 18.49 -3.22 14.34
N VAL A 157 18.69 -1.91 14.48
CA VAL A 157 18.98 -1.29 15.79
C VAL A 157 17.71 -0.82 16.51
N SER A 158 16.60 -0.66 15.78
CA SER A 158 15.32 -0.20 16.32
C SER A 158 14.53 -1.37 16.94
N HIS A 159 14.96 -1.83 18.10
CA HIS A 159 14.24 -2.86 18.85
C HIS A 159 13.12 -2.26 19.72
N ARG A 160 11.89 -2.75 19.53
CA ARG A 160 10.75 -2.45 20.42
C ARG A 160 9.85 -3.68 20.50
N SER A 161 9.52 -4.09 21.73
CA SER A 161 8.53 -5.14 21.96
C SER A 161 7.16 -4.71 21.44
N ASP A 162 6.46 -5.59 20.72
CA ASP A 162 5.10 -5.36 20.24
C ASP A 162 4.21 -6.53 20.67
N ILE A 163 2.97 -6.24 21.04
CA ILE A 163 2.04 -7.31 21.45
C ILE A 163 1.77 -8.32 20.32
N ASP A 164 1.89 -7.87 19.07
CA ASP A 164 1.65 -8.73 17.91
C ASP A 164 2.74 -9.81 17.73
N ASP A 165 3.88 -9.70 18.44
CA ASP A 165 4.92 -10.74 18.45
C ASP A 165 4.33 -12.09 18.85
N SER A 166 3.48 -12.09 19.88
CA SER A 166 2.87 -13.30 20.41
C SER A 166 2.10 -14.08 19.34
N PHE A 167 1.34 -13.39 18.50
CA PHE A 167 0.50 -14.01 17.48
C PHE A 167 1.29 -14.34 16.20
N TYR A 168 1.96 -13.38 15.57
CA TYR A 168 2.55 -13.60 14.24
C TYR A 168 3.78 -14.52 14.28
N VAL A 169 4.59 -14.43 15.34
CA VAL A 169 5.73 -15.33 15.50
C VAL A 169 5.25 -16.75 15.77
N ASN A 170 4.18 -16.92 16.55
CA ASN A 170 3.59 -18.23 16.84
C ASN A 170 3.15 -18.96 15.57
N LEU A 171 2.52 -18.28 14.60
CA LEU A 171 2.14 -18.91 13.32
C LEU A 171 3.34 -19.49 12.56
N ALA A 172 4.48 -18.79 12.58
CA ALA A 172 5.70 -19.27 11.93
C ALA A 172 6.37 -20.40 12.71
N VAL A 173 6.38 -20.33 14.04
CA VAL A 173 6.90 -21.39 14.92
C VAL A 173 6.11 -22.67 14.71
N ALA A 174 4.77 -22.59 14.72
CA ALA A 174 3.92 -23.75 14.47
C ALA A 174 4.21 -24.41 13.12
N ALA A 175 4.36 -23.61 12.05
CA ALA A 175 4.70 -24.14 10.73
C ALA A 175 6.09 -24.80 10.70
N ALA A 176 7.07 -24.27 11.44
CA ALA A 176 8.44 -24.77 11.44
C ALA A 176 8.64 -26.01 12.33
N ASP A 177 7.99 -26.04 13.50
CA ASP A 177 8.14 -27.12 14.49
C ASP A 177 7.33 -28.36 14.11
N ALA A 178 6.21 -28.19 13.40
CA ALA A 178 5.35 -29.26 12.91
C ALA A 178 5.14 -29.15 11.38
N PRO A 179 6.19 -29.36 10.56
CA PRO A 179 6.17 -29.08 9.12
C PRO A 179 5.26 -30.02 8.31
N ALA A 180 4.86 -31.16 8.91
CA ALA A 180 3.94 -32.13 8.32
C ALA A 180 2.46 -31.83 8.63
N ASP A 181 2.19 -30.98 9.61
CA ASP A 181 0.82 -30.66 10.03
C ASP A 181 0.15 -29.67 9.06
N PRO A 182 -1.20 -29.69 8.96
CA PRO A 182 -1.94 -28.73 8.14
C PRO A 182 -1.68 -27.27 8.53
N LEU A 183 -1.24 -26.47 7.57
CA LEU A 183 -0.93 -25.05 7.78
C LEU A 183 -2.19 -24.24 8.12
N LEU A 184 -2.14 -23.43 9.19
CA LEU A 184 -3.18 -22.48 9.60
C LEU A 184 -4.57 -23.13 9.80
N ALA A 185 -4.60 -24.43 10.11
CA ALA A 185 -5.83 -25.15 10.42
C ALA A 185 -6.38 -24.75 11.79
N GLU A 186 -5.49 -24.67 12.79
CA GLU A 186 -5.79 -24.48 14.20
C GLU A 186 -5.07 -23.25 14.79
N ASP A 187 -5.53 -22.78 15.94
CA ASP A 187 -4.90 -21.76 16.75
C ASP A 187 -3.83 -22.37 17.66
N THR A 188 -2.58 -22.05 17.37
CA THR A 188 -1.42 -22.58 18.11
C THR A 188 -0.95 -21.66 19.24
N LEU A 189 -1.59 -20.52 19.48
CA LEU A 189 -1.16 -19.54 20.49
C LEU A 189 -1.40 -20.04 21.91
N HIS A 190 -2.54 -20.72 22.12
CA HIS A 190 -2.98 -21.17 23.44
C HIS A 190 -2.57 -22.60 23.79
N GLY A 191 -2.02 -23.36 22.83
CA GLY A 191 -1.66 -24.77 23.02
C GLY A 191 -2.86 -25.69 23.22
N VAL A 192 -4.05 -25.28 22.78
CA VAL A 192 -5.29 -26.08 22.88
C VAL A 192 -5.54 -26.76 21.54
N ALA A 193 -5.38 -28.08 21.50
CA ALA A 193 -5.60 -28.87 20.29
C ALA A 193 -7.05 -28.74 19.77
N GLY A 194 -7.21 -28.62 18.44
CA GLY A 194 -8.50 -28.50 17.79
C GLY A 194 -9.14 -27.11 17.92
N LEU A 195 -8.48 -26.14 18.57
CA LEU A 195 -9.00 -24.78 18.65
C LEU A 195 -8.92 -24.14 17.24
N PRO A 196 -10.03 -23.67 16.65
CA PRO A 196 -9.96 -23.03 15.34
C PRO A 196 -9.21 -21.71 15.42
N ILE A 197 -8.48 -21.38 14.35
CA ILE A 197 -7.79 -20.09 14.23
C ILE A 197 -8.74 -18.93 14.52
N HIS A 198 -8.33 -18.00 15.40
CA HIS A 198 -9.21 -16.97 15.96
C HIS A 198 -10.02 -16.17 14.91
N LEU A 199 -9.39 -15.81 13.78
CA LEU A 199 -10.09 -15.21 12.64
C LEU A 199 -9.72 -15.98 11.36
N PRO A 200 -10.70 -16.54 10.64
CA PRO A 200 -10.47 -17.26 9.38
C PRO A 200 -9.64 -16.49 8.34
N VAL A 201 -9.72 -15.16 8.34
CA VAL A 201 -8.96 -14.30 7.42
C VAL A 201 -7.44 -14.43 7.57
N TYR A 202 -6.96 -14.90 8.73
CA TYR A 202 -5.54 -15.18 8.93
C TYR A 202 -5.03 -16.36 8.09
N ARG A 203 -5.90 -17.20 7.53
CA ARG A 203 -5.51 -18.24 6.56
C ARG A 203 -4.92 -17.68 5.26
N LEU A 204 -5.09 -16.38 5.01
CA LEU A 204 -4.49 -15.68 3.87
C LEU A 204 -3.08 -15.14 4.16
N HIS A 205 -2.60 -15.25 5.40
CA HIS A 205 -1.34 -14.68 5.82
C HIS A 205 -0.16 -15.60 5.43
N SER A 206 0.34 -15.43 4.21
CA SER A 206 1.46 -16.21 3.68
C SER A 206 2.85 -15.70 4.12
N TYR A 207 2.95 -14.47 4.62
CA TYR A 207 4.21 -13.88 5.08
C TYR A 207 4.74 -14.56 6.34
N GLU A 208 3.87 -14.86 7.29
CA GLU A 208 4.20 -15.58 8.51
C GLU A 208 4.67 -17.00 8.18
N ILE A 209 4.01 -17.66 7.23
CA ILE A 209 4.42 -18.98 6.72
C ILE A 209 5.76 -18.92 5.98
N TRP A 210 6.06 -17.82 5.26
CA TRP A 210 7.39 -17.60 4.66
C TRP A 210 8.49 -17.59 5.74
N ASN A 211 8.24 -16.91 6.86
CA ASN A 211 9.19 -16.88 7.98
C ASN A 211 9.36 -18.27 8.61
N GLY A 212 8.26 -19.03 8.75
CA GLY A 212 8.31 -20.42 9.20
C GLY A 212 9.11 -21.32 8.25
N ALA A 213 8.92 -21.16 6.94
CA ALA A 213 9.67 -21.87 5.90
C ALA A 213 11.18 -21.59 5.98
N VAL A 214 11.57 -20.32 6.13
CA VAL A 214 12.97 -19.94 6.29
C VAL A 214 13.54 -20.50 7.59
N SER A 215 12.78 -20.45 8.70
CA SER A 215 13.16 -21.02 9.99
C SER A 215 13.43 -22.52 9.85
N TYR A 216 12.49 -23.27 9.26
CA TYR A 216 12.61 -24.70 9.02
C TYR A 216 13.81 -25.06 8.14
N LEU A 217 14.01 -24.36 7.02
CA LEU A 217 15.09 -24.66 6.07
C LEU A 217 16.49 -24.30 6.58
N THR A 218 16.60 -23.31 7.46
CA THR A 218 17.91 -22.79 7.92
C THR A 218 18.26 -23.19 9.35
N GLY A 219 17.29 -23.65 10.14
CA GLY A 219 17.43 -23.88 11.58
C GLY A 219 17.54 -22.59 12.40
N ILE A 220 17.42 -21.40 11.79
CA ILE A 220 17.40 -20.13 12.52
C ILE A 220 16.04 -19.98 13.20
N PRO A 221 15.97 -19.67 14.51
CA PRO A 221 14.68 -19.52 15.20
C PRO A 221 13.75 -18.51 14.52
N ALA A 222 12.47 -18.84 14.39
CA ALA A 222 11.48 -18.00 13.69
C ALA A 222 11.47 -16.55 14.18
N LEU A 223 11.61 -16.33 15.50
CA LEU A 223 11.74 -14.99 16.08
C LEU A 223 12.89 -14.18 15.44
N ALA A 224 14.05 -14.82 15.27
CA ALA A 224 15.21 -14.20 14.63
C ALA A 224 15.01 -14.01 13.12
N VAL A 225 14.31 -14.94 12.46
CA VAL A 225 13.95 -14.78 11.05
C VAL A 225 13.09 -13.52 10.85
N PHE A 226 12.05 -13.31 11.66
CA PHE A 226 11.22 -12.10 11.58
C PHE A 226 12.05 -10.82 11.77
N HIS A 227 12.76 -10.75 12.90
CA HIS A 227 13.37 -9.51 13.38
C HIS A 227 14.69 -9.15 12.68
N PHE A 228 15.43 -10.14 12.17
CA PHE A 228 16.69 -9.90 11.49
C PHE A 228 16.55 -10.10 9.98
N VAL A 229 16.10 -11.27 9.53
CA VAL A 229 16.12 -11.62 8.10
C VAL A 229 15.03 -10.86 7.34
N SER A 230 13.77 -11.09 7.68
CA SER A 230 12.64 -10.51 6.94
C SER A 230 12.53 -9.00 7.15
N ALA A 231 12.83 -8.51 8.36
CA ALA A 231 12.93 -7.08 8.63
C ALA A 231 13.99 -6.41 7.75
N SER A 232 15.17 -7.00 7.60
CA SER A 232 16.23 -6.47 6.72
C SER A 232 15.83 -6.51 5.25
N LEU A 233 15.21 -7.60 4.80
CA LEU A 233 14.73 -7.71 3.41
C LEU A 233 13.67 -6.64 3.11
N ALA A 234 12.70 -6.47 4.00
CA ALA A 234 11.67 -5.44 3.88
C ALA A 234 12.26 -4.02 3.93
N ALA A 235 13.21 -3.77 4.83
CA ALA A 235 13.92 -2.49 4.94
C ALA A 235 14.71 -2.14 3.69
N CYS A 236 15.34 -3.13 3.06
CA CYS A 236 16.00 -2.97 1.79
C CYS A 236 15.01 -2.68 0.66
N LEU A 237 13.84 -3.34 0.65
CA LEU A 237 12.83 -3.16 -0.40
C LEU A 237 12.06 -1.84 -0.29
N LEU A 238 11.93 -1.28 0.92
CA LEU A 238 11.16 -0.07 1.20
C LEU A 238 11.56 1.12 0.30
N PRO A 239 12.82 1.62 0.31
CA PRO A 239 13.19 2.75 -0.54
C PRO A 239 13.15 2.39 -2.03
N LEU A 240 13.39 1.13 -2.39
CA LEU A 240 13.31 0.67 -3.78
C LEU A 240 11.87 0.68 -4.31
N ALA A 241 10.89 0.33 -3.48
CA ALA A 241 9.47 0.39 -3.81
C ALA A 241 9.00 1.83 -4.01
N PHE A 242 9.38 2.74 -3.09
CA PHE A 242 9.14 4.17 -3.28
C PHE A 242 9.85 4.70 -4.52
N ALA A 243 11.08 4.27 -4.82
CA ALA A 243 11.78 4.64 -6.04
C ALA A 243 11.07 4.14 -7.31
N ARG A 244 10.35 3.01 -7.26
CA ARG A 244 9.54 2.53 -8.40
C ARG A 244 8.37 3.48 -8.67
N LEU A 245 7.72 3.98 -7.61
CA LEU A 245 6.62 4.95 -7.69
C LEU A 245 7.08 6.36 -8.04
N THR A 246 8.08 6.91 -7.36
CA THR A 246 8.50 8.31 -7.51
C THR A 246 9.17 8.57 -8.86
N ARG A 247 9.73 7.57 -9.53
CA ARG A 247 10.18 7.71 -10.93
C ARG A 247 9.03 8.05 -11.90
N TRP A 248 7.78 7.75 -11.55
CA TRP A 248 6.60 8.22 -12.28
C TRP A 248 6.11 9.57 -11.79
N LEU A 249 6.06 9.78 -10.47
CA LEU A 249 5.49 10.99 -9.89
C LEU A 249 6.39 12.22 -10.04
N THR A 250 7.66 12.07 -9.72
CA THR A 250 8.68 13.13 -9.64
C THR A 250 9.94 12.76 -10.42
N PRO A 251 9.85 12.44 -11.73
CA PRO A 251 10.94 11.88 -12.52
C PRO A 251 12.26 12.66 -12.44
N ALA A 252 12.22 14.00 -12.38
CA ALA A 252 13.43 14.83 -12.33
C ALA A 252 14.17 14.77 -10.98
N CYS A 253 13.44 14.62 -9.88
CA CYS A 253 13.98 14.68 -8.52
C CYS A 253 13.65 13.45 -7.67
N TRP A 254 13.34 12.31 -8.30
CA TRP A 254 12.87 11.09 -7.63
C TRP A 254 13.78 10.62 -6.47
N PRO A 255 15.13 10.72 -6.53
CA PRO A 255 15.96 10.28 -5.40
C PRO A 255 15.71 11.13 -4.15
N TRP A 256 15.53 12.45 -4.33
CA TRP A 256 15.19 13.38 -3.25
C TRP A 256 13.81 13.10 -2.69
N THR A 257 12.83 12.75 -3.53
CA THR A 257 11.50 12.35 -3.05
C THR A 257 11.57 11.08 -2.19
N VAL A 258 12.36 10.08 -2.59
CA VAL A 258 12.56 8.86 -1.77
C VAL A 258 13.26 9.22 -0.46
N ALA A 259 14.34 10.00 -0.50
CA ALA A 259 15.03 10.45 0.71
C ALA A 259 14.11 11.22 1.66
N ALA A 260 13.24 12.09 1.13
CA ALA A 260 12.26 12.83 1.91
C ALA A 260 11.18 11.91 2.53
N VAL A 261 10.74 10.86 1.83
CA VAL A 261 9.84 9.84 2.41
C VAL A 261 10.53 9.17 3.60
N ILE A 262 11.78 8.71 3.44
CA ILE A 262 12.52 8.06 4.54
C ILE A 262 12.71 9.03 5.71
N PHE A 263 13.05 10.29 5.43
CA PHE A 263 13.15 11.33 6.45
C PHE A 263 11.84 11.53 7.22
N VAL A 264 10.70 11.62 6.54
CA VAL A 264 9.38 11.75 7.20
C VAL A 264 9.06 10.55 8.08
N LEU A 265 9.39 9.33 7.63
CA LEU A 265 9.17 8.10 8.40
C LEU A 265 10.06 8.04 9.64
N LEU A 266 11.27 8.58 9.60
CA LEU A 266 12.18 8.70 10.75
C LEU A 266 11.73 9.79 11.72
N ALA A 267 11.32 10.95 11.19
CA ALA A 267 11.05 12.14 11.99
C ALA A 267 9.78 12.04 12.83
N ILE A 268 8.80 11.23 12.40
CA ILE A 268 7.48 11.16 13.03
C ILE A 268 7.22 9.73 13.54
N GLY A 269 7.51 9.50 14.83
CA GLY A 269 7.34 8.19 15.48
C GLY A 269 6.50 8.18 16.76
N GLU A 270 5.98 9.34 17.19
CA GLU A 270 5.34 9.55 18.50
C GLU A 270 4.07 8.69 18.68
N THR A 271 3.21 8.64 17.68
CA THR A 271 1.97 7.87 17.74
C THR A 271 2.20 6.43 17.31
N HIS A 272 1.84 5.46 18.16
CA HIS A 272 2.05 4.02 17.92
C HIS A 272 1.51 3.53 16.56
N ARG A 273 0.39 4.09 16.09
CA ARG A 273 -0.25 3.67 14.84
C ARG A 273 0.03 4.57 13.64
N TRP A 274 0.90 5.57 13.81
CA TRP A 274 1.36 6.40 12.73
C TRP A 274 2.35 5.66 11.82
N TYR A 275 2.49 6.14 10.58
CA TYR A 275 3.28 5.50 9.53
C TYR A 275 4.74 5.24 9.92
N GLY A 276 5.43 6.20 10.55
CA GLY A 276 6.84 6.04 10.90
C GLY A 276 7.12 4.89 11.87
N ASN A 277 6.24 4.68 12.85
CA ASN A 277 6.36 3.57 13.80
C ASN A 277 6.23 2.21 13.10
N PHE A 278 5.28 2.08 12.17
CA PHE A 278 5.16 0.88 11.36
C PHE A 278 6.34 0.67 10.42
N ALA A 279 6.82 1.73 9.77
CA ALA A 279 7.78 1.63 8.68
C ALA A 279 9.19 1.24 9.12
N LEU A 280 9.61 1.57 10.34
CA LEU A 280 11.02 1.39 10.75
C LEU A 280 11.19 0.59 12.04
N VAL A 281 10.21 0.60 12.94
CA VAL A 281 10.30 -0.16 14.20
C VAL A 281 9.59 -1.51 14.09
N ARG A 282 8.61 -1.60 13.18
CA ARG A 282 7.74 -2.78 13.03
C ARG A 282 7.72 -3.34 11.61
N LEU A 283 8.76 -3.04 10.83
CA LEU A 283 8.87 -3.49 9.44
C LEU A 283 9.08 -5.00 9.29
N TRP A 284 9.16 -5.73 10.41
CA TRP A 284 9.06 -7.19 10.45
C TRP A 284 7.62 -7.70 10.35
N GLN A 285 6.60 -6.85 10.55
CA GLN A 285 5.18 -7.24 10.50
C GLN A 285 4.64 -7.18 9.07
N GLY A 286 3.84 -8.18 8.66
CA GLY A 286 3.27 -8.23 7.32
C GLY A 286 2.48 -6.96 6.95
N LYS A 287 1.65 -6.42 7.85
CA LYS A 287 0.93 -5.14 7.61
C LYS A 287 1.85 -3.94 7.34
N ALA A 288 3.04 -3.88 7.95
CA ALA A 288 3.99 -2.82 7.65
C ALA A 288 4.59 -3.01 6.25
N ILE A 289 4.97 -4.24 5.89
CA ILE A 289 5.49 -4.57 4.56
C ILE A 289 4.45 -4.27 3.48
N PHE A 290 3.17 -4.60 3.73
CA PHE A 290 2.06 -4.20 2.87
C PHE A 290 2.06 -2.67 2.64
N LEU A 291 2.06 -1.87 3.70
CA LEU A 291 1.93 -0.41 3.59
C LEU A 291 3.14 0.26 2.95
N PHE A 292 4.36 -0.22 3.18
CA PHE A 292 5.59 0.49 2.77
C PHE A 292 6.34 -0.15 1.62
N VAL A 293 6.03 -1.39 1.25
CA VAL A 293 6.59 -2.05 0.07
C VAL A 293 5.51 -2.24 -0.98
N PHE A 294 4.47 -3.01 -0.69
CA PHE A 294 3.52 -3.43 -1.73
C PHE A 294 2.51 -2.36 -2.13
N LEU A 295 2.04 -1.52 -1.21
CA LEU A 295 1.10 -0.44 -1.54
C LEU A 295 1.71 0.62 -2.50
N PRO A 296 2.95 1.10 -2.29
CA PRO A 296 3.64 1.92 -3.29
C PRO A 296 3.78 1.23 -4.66
N LEU A 297 4.02 -0.08 -4.68
CA LEU A 297 4.12 -0.86 -5.92
C LEU A 297 2.77 -1.01 -6.62
N VAL A 298 1.68 -1.20 -5.88
CA VAL A 298 0.33 -1.20 -6.44
C VAL A 298 0.07 0.11 -7.17
N TYR A 299 0.38 1.26 -6.56
CA TYR A 299 0.27 2.55 -7.24
C TYR A 299 1.19 2.64 -8.46
N ALA A 300 2.46 2.24 -8.33
CA ALA A 300 3.44 2.34 -9.40
C ALA A 300 3.04 1.53 -10.63
N TYR A 301 2.63 0.27 -10.44
CA TYR A 301 2.22 -0.61 -11.52
C TYR A 301 0.87 -0.23 -12.12
N ALA A 302 -0.05 0.34 -11.34
CA ALA A 302 -1.31 0.85 -11.86
C ALA A 302 -1.11 2.06 -12.78
N ILE A 303 -0.28 3.01 -12.34
CA ILE A 303 0.13 4.18 -13.13
C ILE A 303 0.85 3.73 -14.41
N GLU A 304 1.81 2.80 -14.27
CA GLU A 304 2.55 2.23 -15.39
C GLU A 304 1.64 1.53 -16.39
N PHE A 305 0.71 0.68 -15.94
CA PHE A 305 -0.18 -0.07 -16.82
C PHE A 305 -1.13 0.85 -17.60
N VAL A 306 -1.72 1.86 -16.97
CA VAL A 306 -2.61 2.78 -17.69
C VAL A 306 -1.81 3.70 -18.63
N GLY A 307 -0.65 4.16 -18.20
CA GLY A 307 0.24 5.01 -18.99
C GLY A 307 0.89 4.28 -20.17
N ARG A 308 1.27 3.01 -19.97
CA ARG A 308 1.97 2.12 -20.90
C ARG A 308 1.43 0.69 -20.76
N PRO A 309 0.25 0.40 -21.36
CA PRO A 309 -0.38 -0.90 -21.21
C PRO A 309 0.51 -2.00 -21.78
N SER A 310 0.82 -2.97 -20.94
CA SER A 310 1.53 -4.18 -21.30
C SER A 310 1.04 -5.34 -20.45
N PHE A 311 1.09 -6.55 -21.01
CA PHE A 311 0.69 -7.75 -20.26
C PHE A 311 1.58 -7.96 -19.03
N ARG A 312 2.89 -7.69 -19.14
CA ARG A 312 3.80 -7.73 -17.98
C ARG A 312 3.41 -6.71 -16.91
N GLY A 313 3.10 -5.47 -17.28
CA GLY A 313 2.67 -4.45 -16.32
C GLY A 313 1.35 -4.82 -15.63
N TRP A 314 0.42 -5.44 -16.37
CA TRP A 314 -0.81 -5.99 -15.83
C TRP A 314 -0.56 -7.12 -14.82
N LEU A 315 0.31 -8.06 -15.16
CA LEU A 315 0.71 -9.15 -14.27
C LEU A 315 1.42 -8.64 -13.00
N LEU A 316 2.28 -7.63 -13.11
CA LEU A 316 2.93 -7.02 -11.96
C LEU A 316 1.94 -6.27 -11.06
N LEU A 317 0.93 -5.62 -11.64
CA LEU A 317 -0.17 -5.00 -10.89
C LEU A 317 -0.99 -6.06 -10.13
N ALA A 318 -1.30 -7.19 -10.76
CA ALA A 318 -1.96 -8.30 -10.08
C ALA A 318 -1.06 -8.88 -8.97
N ALA A 319 0.21 -9.15 -9.27
CA ALA A 319 1.19 -9.68 -8.34
C ALA A 319 1.38 -8.79 -7.10
N ALA A 320 1.46 -7.47 -7.25
CA ALA A 320 1.60 -6.55 -6.12
C ALA A 320 0.39 -6.58 -5.19
N GLN A 321 -0.83 -6.72 -5.73
CA GLN A 321 -2.04 -6.85 -4.92
C GLN A 321 -2.09 -8.22 -4.22
N ILE A 322 -1.65 -9.29 -4.88
CA ILE A 322 -1.53 -10.62 -4.28
C ILE A 322 -0.54 -10.60 -3.11
N CYS A 323 0.65 -10.02 -3.32
CA CYS A 323 1.66 -9.84 -2.28
C CYS A 323 1.10 -9.08 -1.07
N ALA A 324 0.34 -8.00 -1.33
CA ALA A 324 -0.29 -7.20 -0.30
C ALA A 324 -1.24 -8.04 0.58
N VAL A 325 -2.07 -8.90 -0.03
CA VAL A 325 -2.96 -9.83 0.70
C VAL A 325 -2.16 -10.83 1.52
N GLY A 326 -1.10 -11.41 0.92
CA GLY A 326 -0.22 -12.36 1.59
C GLY A 326 0.47 -11.80 2.83
N CYS A 327 0.57 -10.48 2.95
CA CYS A 327 1.12 -9.77 4.09
C CYS A 327 0.07 -9.31 5.11
N SER A 328 -1.18 -9.06 4.69
CA SER A 328 -2.20 -8.52 5.59
C SER A 328 -3.59 -8.61 4.97
N SER A 329 -4.55 -9.14 5.73
CA SER A 329 -5.97 -9.16 5.40
C SER A 329 -6.57 -7.79 5.03
N THR A 330 -6.05 -6.69 5.59
CA THR A 330 -6.47 -5.32 5.23
C THR A 330 -6.28 -5.00 3.74
N ALA A 331 -5.37 -5.68 3.05
CA ALA A 331 -5.16 -5.49 1.63
C ALA A 331 -6.32 -6.01 0.76
N LEU A 332 -7.21 -6.86 1.29
CA LEU A 332 -8.37 -7.38 0.54
C LEU A 332 -9.24 -6.27 -0.07
N TRP A 333 -9.34 -5.12 0.60
CA TRP A 333 -10.06 -3.95 0.09
C TRP A 333 -9.15 -2.78 -0.26
N ILE A 334 -8.07 -2.55 0.51
CA ILE A 334 -7.18 -1.41 0.25
C ILE A 334 -6.38 -1.59 -1.04
N ALA A 335 -5.91 -2.80 -1.37
CA ALA A 335 -5.09 -3.00 -2.56
C ALA A 335 -5.88 -2.80 -3.87
N PRO A 336 -7.10 -3.37 -4.05
CA PRO A 336 -7.94 -3.07 -5.21
C PRO A 336 -8.33 -1.59 -5.31
N ALA A 337 -8.72 -0.97 -4.20
CA ALA A 337 -9.06 0.46 -4.17
C ALA A 337 -7.87 1.33 -4.59
N SER A 338 -6.66 0.99 -4.13
CA SER A 338 -5.42 1.69 -4.45
C SER A 338 -4.98 1.45 -5.89
N ALA A 339 -5.19 0.25 -6.44
CA ALA A 339 -4.96 -0.05 -7.84
C ALA A 339 -5.83 0.81 -8.75
N LEU A 340 -7.12 0.94 -8.44
CA LEU A 340 -8.04 1.80 -9.20
C LEU A 340 -7.70 3.28 -9.04
N ALA A 341 -7.38 3.74 -7.83
CA ALA A 341 -6.96 5.12 -7.60
C ALA A 341 -5.66 5.45 -8.35
N GLY A 342 -4.65 4.56 -8.31
CA GLY A 342 -3.41 4.71 -9.07
C GLY A 342 -3.63 4.68 -10.59
N ALA A 343 -4.51 3.81 -11.08
CA ALA A 343 -4.91 3.78 -12.48
C ALA A 343 -5.59 5.09 -12.91
N ALA A 344 -6.44 5.66 -12.05
CA ALA A 344 -7.09 6.94 -12.28
C ALA A 344 -6.10 8.12 -12.36
N VAL A 345 -4.97 8.06 -11.65
CA VAL A 345 -3.90 9.10 -11.74
C VAL A 345 -3.36 9.26 -13.15
N ALA A 346 -3.13 8.15 -13.86
CA ALA A 346 -2.62 8.15 -15.23
C ALA A 346 -3.74 8.16 -16.30
N LEU A 347 -5.01 8.21 -15.88
CA LEU A 347 -6.16 8.11 -16.78
C LEU A 347 -6.27 9.34 -17.70
N ARG A 348 -6.66 9.06 -18.95
CA ARG A 348 -7.17 10.05 -19.90
C ARG A 348 -8.66 9.79 -20.08
N PRO A 349 -9.55 10.80 -20.00
CA PRO A 349 -11.00 10.64 -20.13
C PRO A 349 -11.41 10.38 -21.59
N THR A 350 -10.96 9.25 -22.11
CA THR A 350 -11.19 8.75 -23.48
C THR A 350 -11.73 7.33 -23.40
N LYS A 351 -12.40 6.84 -24.45
CA LYS A 351 -12.89 5.45 -24.50
C LYS A 351 -11.76 4.44 -24.23
N GLN A 352 -10.57 4.67 -24.81
CA GLN A 352 -9.42 3.81 -24.59
C GLN A 352 -8.88 3.91 -23.15
N GLY A 353 -8.88 5.11 -22.55
CA GLY A 353 -8.53 5.29 -21.14
C GLY A 353 -9.47 4.54 -20.20
N MET A 354 -10.78 4.64 -20.43
CA MET A 354 -11.79 3.91 -19.65
C MET A 354 -11.65 2.39 -19.82
N LEU A 355 -11.33 1.90 -21.03
CA LEU A 355 -11.01 0.49 -21.25
C LEU A 355 -9.78 0.07 -20.43
N ARG A 356 -8.71 0.88 -20.41
CA ARG A 356 -7.51 0.59 -19.60
C ARG A 356 -7.81 0.59 -18.11
N LEU A 357 -8.68 1.47 -17.62
CA LEU A 357 -9.16 1.46 -16.25
C LEU A 357 -9.91 0.16 -15.93
N GLY A 358 -10.81 -0.28 -16.82
CA GLY A 358 -11.50 -1.56 -16.69
C GLY A 358 -10.54 -2.75 -16.68
N LEU A 359 -9.54 -2.76 -17.56
CA LEU A 359 -8.50 -3.80 -17.56
C LEU A 359 -7.64 -3.76 -16.29
N ALA A 360 -7.35 -2.58 -15.74
CA ALA A 360 -6.65 -2.45 -14.46
C ALA A 360 -7.50 -3.03 -13.32
N ALA A 361 -8.82 -2.82 -13.32
CA ALA A 361 -9.74 -3.43 -12.37
C ALA A 361 -9.71 -4.96 -12.43
N LEU A 362 -9.58 -5.53 -13.64
CA LEU A 362 -9.47 -6.99 -13.80
C LEU A 362 -8.20 -7.57 -13.16
N ALA A 363 -7.15 -6.78 -12.94
CA ALA A 363 -5.96 -7.24 -12.19
C ALA A 363 -6.28 -7.55 -10.72
N SER A 364 -7.40 -7.06 -10.19
CA SER A 364 -7.85 -7.29 -8.81
C SER A 364 -8.74 -8.52 -8.65
N VAL A 365 -9.10 -9.24 -9.73
CA VAL A 365 -10.07 -10.36 -9.71
C VAL A 365 -9.69 -11.43 -8.68
N TYR A 366 -8.41 -11.81 -8.61
CA TYR A 366 -7.95 -12.80 -7.64
C TYR A 366 -8.18 -12.34 -6.20
N VAL A 367 -7.80 -11.10 -5.88
CA VAL A 367 -7.92 -10.53 -4.53
C VAL A 367 -9.39 -10.39 -4.12
N LEU A 368 -10.23 -9.89 -5.03
CA LEU A 368 -11.66 -9.77 -4.77
C LEU A 368 -12.35 -11.13 -4.64
N GLY A 369 -11.94 -12.11 -5.46
CA GLY A 369 -12.45 -13.48 -5.40
C GLY A 369 -12.13 -14.15 -4.06
N ILE A 370 -10.89 -14.01 -3.57
CA ILE A 370 -10.51 -14.50 -2.24
C ILE A 370 -11.24 -13.74 -1.13
N GLY A 371 -11.40 -12.42 -1.24
CA GLY A 371 -12.16 -11.63 -0.27
C GLY A 371 -13.62 -12.09 -0.16
N LEU A 372 -14.26 -12.38 -1.29
CA LEU A 372 -15.62 -12.94 -1.34
C LEU A 372 -15.67 -14.34 -0.72
N ALA A 373 -14.71 -15.21 -1.05
CA ALA A 373 -14.64 -16.54 -0.46
C ALA A 373 -14.49 -16.48 1.07
N MET A 374 -13.62 -15.61 1.58
CA MET A 374 -13.45 -15.42 3.03
C MET A 374 -14.69 -14.86 3.71
N ARG A 375 -15.44 -13.98 3.04
CA ARG A 375 -16.71 -13.47 3.58
C ARG A 375 -17.69 -14.62 3.81
N VAL A 376 -17.84 -15.53 2.84
CA VAL A 376 -18.71 -16.71 2.97
C VAL A 376 -18.24 -17.57 4.16
N THR A 377 -16.95 -17.85 4.26
CA THR A 377 -16.40 -18.63 5.39
C THR A 377 -16.65 -17.96 6.76
N LEU A 378 -16.55 -16.63 6.84
CA LEU A 378 -16.82 -15.88 8.08
C LEU A 378 -18.30 -15.93 8.48
N GLU A 379 -19.21 -15.86 7.50
CA GLU A 379 -20.65 -15.98 7.72
C GLU A 379 -21.04 -17.39 8.21
N GLU A 380 -20.40 -18.44 7.68
CA GLU A 380 -20.59 -19.83 8.11
C GLU A 380 -19.98 -20.13 9.49
N SER A 381 -18.86 -19.47 9.83
CA SER A 381 -18.13 -19.67 11.10
C SER A 381 -18.68 -18.82 12.25
N ALA A 382 -19.67 -17.97 11.99
CA ALA A 382 -20.30 -17.17 13.04
C ALA A 382 -20.96 -18.10 14.08
N PRO A 383 -20.61 -18.01 15.37
CA PRO A 383 -21.08 -18.97 16.36
C PRO A 383 -22.61 -18.94 16.45
N ALA A 384 -23.24 -20.08 16.16
CA ALA A 384 -24.69 -20.30 16.34
C ALA A 384 -25.14 -20.32 17.81
N ARG A 385 -24.24 -20.05 18.77
CA ARG A 385 -24.50 -20.05 20.20
C ARG A 385 -23.64 -19.02 20.91
N ALA A 386 -24.21 -17.84 21.14
CA ALA A 386 -23.92 -17.09 22.35
C ALA A 386 -25.11 -17.29 23.30
N GLU A 387 -24.84 -17.51 24.59
CA GLU A 387 -25.86 -17.36 25.63
C GLU A 387 -26.65 -16.07 25.39
N GLN A 388 -27.98 -16.13 25.54
CA GLN A 388 -28.83 -14.97 25.35
C GLN A 388 -28.34 -13.86 26.28
N PRO A 389 -27.78 -12.75 25.74
CA PRO A 389 -27.36 -11.64 26.57
C PRO A 389 -28.58 -11.12 27.35
N SER A 390 -28.37 -10.69 28.59
CA SER A 390 -29.46 -10.10 29.37
C SER A 390 -30.03 -8.86 28.67
N ALA A 391 -31.31 -8.55 28.86
CA ALA A 391 -31.96 -7.41 28.21
C ALA A 391 -31.23 -6.07 28.46
N ALA A 392 -30.58 -5.93 29.61
CA ALA A 392 -29.76 -4.76 29.95
C ALA A 392 -28.46 -4.70 29.14
N GLU A 393 -27.79 -5.83 28.91
CA GLU A 393 -26.60 -5.93 28.07
C GLU A 393 -26.93 -5.71 26.59
N VAL A 394 -28.09 -6.20 26.13
CA VAL A 394 -28.60 -5.93 24.78
C VAL A 394 -28.82 -4.44 24.60
N THR A 395 -29.58 -3.80 25.49
CA THR A 395 -29.90 -2.37 25.41
C THR A 395 -28.64 -1.49 25.46
N SER A 396 -27.68 -1.83 26.32
CA SER A 396 -26.42 -1.08 26.43
C SER A 396 -25.48 -1.33 25.24
N ARG A 397 -25.45 -2.54 24.67
CA ARG A 397 -24.76 -2.81 23.40
C ARG A 397 -25.39 -2.06 22.24
N GLU A 398 -26.71 -2.08 22.13
CA GLU A 398 -27.47 -1.37 21.09
C GLU A 398 -27.20 0.13 21.16
N ARG A 399 -27.28 0.74 22.35
CA ARG A 399 -26.98 2.15 22.54
C ARG A 399 -25.52 2.50 22.19
N MET A 400 -24.57 1.64 22.55
CA MET A 400 -23.16 1.83 22.15
C MET A 400 -22.96 1.66 20.64
N LEU A 401 -23.69 0.73 20.00
CA LEU A 401 -23.68 0.53 18.55
C LEU A 401 -24.26 1.75 17.83
N GLU A 402 -25.38 2.28 18.29
CA GLU A 402 -26.00 3.51 17.76
C GLU A 402 -25.06 4.70 17.85
N LEU A 403 -24.44 4.92 19.02
CA LEU A 403 -23.43 5.98 19.20
C LEU A 403 -22.24 5.80 18.26
N ARG A 404 -21.77 4.55 18.07
CA ARG A 404 -20.67 4.22 17.15
C ARG A 404 -21.06 4.39 15.68
N GLN A 405 -22.34 4.34 15.35
CA GLN A 405 -22.87 4.46 13.99
C GLN A 405 -23.21 5.90 13.59
N GLN A 406 -23.13 6.87 14.52
CA GLN A 406 -23.33 8.28 14.18
C GLN A 406 -22.30 8.75 13.13
N PRO A 407 -22.73 9.52 12.10
CA PRO A 407 -21.83 10.01 11.07
C PRO A 407 -20.63 10.75 11.67
N GLY A 408 -19.43 10.35 11.25
CA GLY A 408 -18.19 11.01 11.65
C GLY A 408 -17.53 10.48 12.93
N VAL A 409 -18.23 9.70 13.78
CA VAL A 409 -17.62 9.15 15.01
C VAL A 409 -16.45 8.23 14.71
N GLN A 410 -16.62 7.30 13.77
CA GLN A 410 -15.52 6.38 13.38
C GLN A 410 -14.40 7.10 12.63
N LEU A 411 -14.72 8.14 11.85
CA LEU A 411 -13.71 8.98 11.19
C LEU A 411 -12.87 9.74 12.22
N ALA A 412 -13.51 10.37 13.21
CA ALA A 412 -12.83 11.04 14.31
C ALA A 412 -11.94 10.06 15.09
N LYS A 413 -12.47 8.89 15.43
CA LYS A 413 -11.70 7.83 16.08
C LYS A 413 -10.53 7.36 15.23
N ALA A 414 -10.72 7.17 13.92
CA ALA A 414 -9.64 6.78 13.02
C ALA A 414 -8.51 7.82 12.97
N LEU A 415 -8.88 9.11 12.86
CA LEU A 415 -7.93 10.21 12.89
C LEU A 415 -7.20 10.25 14.23
N GLU A 416 -7.89 10.17 15.36
CA GLU A 416 -7.27 10.15 16.69
C GLU A 416 -6.31 8.97 16.86
N VAL A 417 -6.77 7.76 16.52
CA VAL A 417 -6.03 6.51 16.69
C VAL A 417 -4.73 6.50 15.89
N VAL A 418 -4.71 7.07 14.68
CA VAL A 418 -3.56 7.00 13.77
C VAL A 418 -2.69 8.26 13.84
N THR A 419 -3.29 9.44 13.95
CA THR A 419 -2.55 10.72 13.96
C THR A 419 -2.22 11.21 15.37
N GLY A 420 -2.84 10.66 16.40
CA GLY A 420 -2.60 11.05 17.79
C GLY A 420 -2.97 12.50 18.06
N GLY A 421 -1.98 13.28 18.50
CA GLY A 421 -2.14 14.66 18.94
C GLY A 421 -2.60 15.64 17.85
N ASP A 422 -3.16 16.77 18.28
CA ASP A 422 -3.77 17.75 17.39
C ASP A 422 -2.79 18.33 16.35
N ALA A 423 -1.53 18.56 16.71
CA ALA A 423 -0.54 19.12 15.77
C ALA A 423 -0.27 18.18 14.58
N LEU A 424 -0.08 16.88 14.85
CA LEU A 424 0.14 15.89 13.80
C LEU A 424 -1.14 15.65 12.99
N ARG A 425 -2.31 15.68 13.64
CA ARG A 425 -3.61 15.60 12.96
C ARG A 425 -3.81 16.76 11.98
N VAL A 426 -3.58 17.99 12.43
CA VAL A 426 -3.71 19.19 11.58
C VAL A 426 -2.74 19.14 10.41
N THR A 427 -1.47 18.78 10.67
CA THR A 427 -0.45 18.63 9.63
C THR A 427 -0.85 17.58 8.59
N THR A 428 -1.35 16.42 9.05
CA THR A 428 -1.85 15.35 8.18
C THR A 428 -2.97 15.84 7.28
N LEU A 429 -3.99 16.49 7.85
CA LEU A 429 -5.16 16.97 7.12
C LEU A 429 -4.79 18.09 6.13
N ALA A 430 -3.95 19.03 6.54
CA ALA A 430 -3.48 20.11 5.69
C ALA A 430 -2.74 19.57 4.45
N VAL A 431 -1.90 18.55 4.63
CA VAL A 431 -1.16 17.92 3.54
C VAL A 431 -2.08 17.08 2.65
N VAL A 432 -3.02 16.32 3.24
CA VAL A 432 -4.02 15.54 2.50
C VAL A 432 -4.87 16.44 1.60
N PHE A 433 -5.24 17.64 2.04
CA PHE A 433 -6.06 18.57 1.25
C PHE A 433 -5.27 19.52 0.36
N GLY A 434 -4.00 19.79 0.69
CA GLY A 434 -3.23 20.89 0.09
C GLY A 434 -1.96 20.49 -0.67
N ALA A 435 -1.43 19.27 -0.52
CA ALA A 435 -0.12 18.92 -1.11
C ALA A 435 -0.06 19.09 -2.64
N TRP A 436 -1.19 18.89 -3.32
CA TRP A 436 -1.30 19.05 -4.76
C TRP A 436 -1.05 20.48 -5.23
N ALA A 437 -1.37 21.48 -4.39
CA ALA A 437 -1.20 22.90 -4.71
C ALA A 437 0.28 23.30 -4.73
N CYS A 438 1.16 22.54 -4.09
CA CYS A 438 2.60 22.75 -4.13
C CYS A 438 3.25 22.35 -5.47
N TRP A 439 2.51 21.69 -6.36
CA TRP A 439 3.03 21.20 -7.64
C TRP A 439 2.36 21.90 -8.82
N GLY A 440 3.17 22.10 -9.88
CA GLY A 440 2.67 22.44 -11.20
C GLY A 440 1.97 21.25 -11.88
N THR A 441 2.05 21.16 -13.20
CA THR A 441 1.46 20.05 -13.97
C THR A 441 2.22 18.73 -13.75
N GLY A 442 1.52 17.60 -13.83
CA GLY A 442 2.14 16.26 -13.83
C GLY A 442 1.48 15.23 -12.94
N LEU A 443 2.08 14.04 -12.91
CA LEU A 443 1.55 12.89 -12.17
C LEU A 443 1.63 13.08 -10.64
N ALA A 444 2.64 13.78 -10.10
CA ALA A 444 2.70 14.10 -8.67
C ALA A 444 1.47 14.89 -8.20
N ARG A 445 1.10 15.96 -8.93
CA ARG A 445 -0.10 16.76 -8.62
C ARG A 445 -1.37 15.90 -8.69
N ARG A 446 -1.53 15.14 -9.77
CA ARG A 446 -2.69 14.24 -9.94
C ARG A 446 -2.77 13.20 -8.84
N PHE A 447 -1.65 12.59 -8.46
CA PHE A 447 -1.57 11.63 -7.37
C PHE A 447 -2.00 12.26 -6.03
N ALA A 448 -1.49 13.46 -5.73
CA ALA A 448 -1.82 14.21 -4.53
C ALA A 448 -3.27 14.71 -4.46
N VAL A 449 -4.05 14.57 -5.54
CA VAL A 449 -5.50 14.83 -5.53
C VAL A 449 -6.30 13.54 -5.58
N ILE A 450 -6.08 12.71 -6.60
CA ILE A 450 -6.94 11.58 -6.93
C ILE A 450 -6.87 10.49 -5.87
N VAL A 451 -5.67 10.17 -5.35
CA VAL A 451 -5.54 9.14 -4.33
C VAL A 451 -6.16 9.58 -3.00
N PRO A 452 -5.84 10.76 -2.44
CA PRO A 452 -6.56 11.29 -1.29
C PRO A 452 -8.07 11.37 -1.50
N LEU A 453 -8.54 11.88 -2.64
CA LEU A 453 -9.97 11.99 -2.93
C LEU A 453 -10.66 10.63 -2.93
N ALA A 454 -10.10 9.64 -3.62
CA ALA A 454 -10.67 8.30 -3.68
C ALA A 454 -10.78 7.67 -2.29
N VAL A 455 -9.73 7.78 -1.47
CA VAL A 455 -9.74 7.27 -0.11
C VAL A 455 -10.73 8.02 0.77
N TRP A 456 -10.75 9.35 0.67
CA TRP A 456 -11.61 10.24 1.45
C TRP A 456 -13.10 10.01 1.14
N LEU A 457 -13.43 9.87 -0.15
CA LEU A 457 -14.80 9.69 -0.64
C LEU A 457 -15.33 8.27 -0.45
N ILE A 458 -14.48 7.25 -0.56
CA ILE A 458 -14.93 5.84 -0.59
C ILE A 458 -14.79 5.21 0.80
N VAL A 459 -13.58 5.19 1.38
CA VAL A 459 -13.30 4.39 2.59
C VAL A 459 -13.33 5.20 3.90
N LEU A 460 -13.26 6.54 3.81
CA LEU A 460 -13.38 7.45 4.95
C LEU A 460 -14.70 8.25 4.95
N ASN A 461 -15.70 7.76 4.23
CA ASN A 461 -16.99 8.41 4.13
C ASN A 461 -17.83 8.22 5.41
N PRO A 462 -18.16 9.31 6.14
CA PRO A 462 -18.90 9.22 7.39
C PRO A 462 -20.29 8.61 7.21
N TYR A 463 -20.90 8.77 6.02
CA TYR A 463 -22.24 8.26 5.70
C TYR A 463 -22.23 6.79 5.26
N ALA A 464 -21.09 6.27 4.76
CA ALA A 464 -20.95 4.87 4.37
C ALA A 464 -20.33 3.99 5.47
N THR A 465 -19.95 4.57 6.61
CA THR A 465 -19.25 3.91 7.72
C THR A 465 -19.89 2.58 8.13
N ARG A 466 -21.22 2.57 8.32
CA ARG A 466 -21.95 1.37 8.73
C ARG A 466 -21.73 0.22 7.75
N TRP A 467 -21.99 0.47 6.47
CA TRP A 467 -21.81 -0.52 5.42
C TRP A 467 -20.35 -0.99 5.32
N LEU A 468 -19.39 -0.06 5.40
CA LEU A 468 -17.96 -0.38 5.36
C LEU A 468 -17.52 -1.26 6.52
N MET A 469 -18.04 -1.05 7.73
CA MET A 469 -17.73 -1.87 8.88
C MET A 469 -18.37 -3.26 8.78
N GLU A 470 -19.64 -3.33 8.37
CA GLU A 470 -20.37 -4.60 8.25
C GLU A 470 -19.81 -5.49 7.11
N ASN A 471 -19.30 -4.90 6.02
CA ASN A 471 -18.96 -5.66 4.82
C ASN A 471 -17.46 -5.74 4.49
N LEU A 472 -16.63 -4.81 4.98
CA LEU A 472 -15.21 -4.74 4.57
C LEU A 472 -14.24 -4.73 5.75
N THR A 473 -14.44 -3.83 6.71
CA THR A 473 -13.38 -3.43 7.66
C THR A 473 -13.58 -3.96 9.07
N GLY A 474 -14.80 -4.36 9.41
CA GLY A 474 -15.17 -4.80 10.76
C GLY A 474 -14.81 -3.77 11.82
N PRO A 475 -14.32 -4.20 12.99
CA PRO A 475 -13.91 -3.29 14.07
C PRO A 475 -12.62 -2.51 13.76
N THR A 476 -11.96 -2.80 12.63
CA THR A 476 -10.68 -2.20 12.25
C THR A 476 -10.81 -1.04 11.26
N TYR A 477 -11.97 -0.37 11.20
CA TYR A 477 -12.24 0.79 10.33
C TYR A 477 -11.10 1.82 10.28
N TRP A 478 -10.46 2.08 11.42
CA TRP A 478 -9.33 3.02 11.52
C TRP A 478 -8.15 2.70 10.60
N ARG A 479 -7.98 1.44 10.19
CA ARG A 479 -6.96 1.02 9.21
C ARG A 479 -7.19 1.61 7.81
N ASN A 480 -8.41 2.05 7.49
CA ASN A 480 -8.70 2.75 6.24
C ASN A 480 -7.89 4.05 6.10
N LEU A 481 -7.50 4.67 7.22
CA LEU A 481 -6.68 5.87 7.17
C LEU A 481 -5.31 5.59 6.55
N TRP A 482 -4.78 4.37 6.71
CA TRP A 482 -3.50 3.96 6.12
C TRP A 482 -3.51 3.86 4.59
N ALA A 483 -4.69 3.88 3.96
CA ALA A 483 -4.78 4.01 2.51
C ALA A 483 -4.37 5.42 2.03
N LEU A 484 -4.36 6.43 2.92
CA LEU A 484 -3.82 7.74 2.59
C LEU A 484 -2.28 7.67 2.51
N PRO A 485 -1.65 8.06 1.40
CA PRO A 485 -0.19 8.00 1.26
C PRO A 485 0.50 9.18 1.96
N VAL A 486 0.17 9.46 3.23
CA VAL A 486 0.56 10.68 3.94
C VAL A 486 2.08 10.93 3.94
N PRO A 487 2.95 9.93 4.20
CA PRO A 487 4.40 10.15 4.14
C PRO A 487 4.88 10.63 2.78
N LEU A 488 4.29 10.11 1.70
CA LEU A 488 4.60 10.54 0.34
C LEU A 488 4.04 11.93 0.04
N LEU A 489 2.84 12.27 0.51
CA LEU A 489 2.31 13.63 0.35
C LEU A 489 3.16 14.67 1.09
N LEU A 490 3.62 14.36 2.30
CA LEU A 490 4.58 15.19 3.04
C LEU A 490 5.89 15.34 2.25
N ALA A 491 6.45 14.23 1.75
CA ALA A 491 7.66 14.27 0.93
C ALA A 491 7.48 15.11 -0.34
N LEU A 492 6.32 15.03 -0.99
CA LEU A 492 5.99 15.86 -2.14
C LEU A 492 5.97 17.36 -1.79
N VAL A 493 5.44 17.75 -0.62
CA VAL A 493 5.50 19.14 -0.16
C VAL A 493 6.96 19.57 0.08
N LEU A 494 7.77 18.74 0.73
CA LEU A 494 9.16 19.05 1.05
C LEU A 494 10.05 19.21 -0.19
N VAL A 495 9.84 18.40 -1.23
CA VAL A 495 10.65 18.44 -2.46
C VAL A 495 10.07 19.31 -3.57
N ALA A 496 8.89 19.91 -3.34
CA ALA A 496 8.25 20.81 -4.30
C ALA A 496 9.19 21.89 -4.84
N PRO A 497 10.01 22.60 -4.03
CA PRO A 497 10.91 23.64 -4.55
C PRO A 497 11.87 23.14 -5.64
N LEU A 498 12.33 21.89 -5.55
CA LEU A 498 13.21 21.28 -6.55
C LEU A 498 12.48 21.05 -7.89
N GLY A 499 11.21 20.64 -7.83
CA GLY A 499 10.38 20.44 -9.02
C GLY A 499 10.09 21.74 -9.78
N TRP A 500 10.07 22.89 -9.09
CA TRP A 500 9.86 24.20 -9.72
C TRP A 500 11.13 24.70 -10.42
N VAL A 501 12.31 24.46 -9.83
CA VAL A 501 13.60 24.88 -10.41
C VAL A 501 13.85 24.22 -11.76
N ASP A 502 13.52 22.92 -11.90
CA ASP A 502 13.68 22.20 -13.17
C ASP A 502 12.69 22.69 -14.25
N ALA A 503 11.46 23.06 -13.86
CA ALA A 503 10.48 23.64 -14.78
C ALA A 503 10.91 25.01 -15.31
N VAL A 504 11.61 25.82 -14.51
CA VAL A 504 12.12 27.13 -14.92
C VAL A 504 13.34 26.99 -15.84
N ARG A 505 14.28 26.09 -15.53
CA ARG A 505 15.51 25.89 -16.33
C ARG A 505 15.25 25.33 -17.73
N GLY A 506 14.16 24.61 -17.94
CA GLY A 506 13.78 24.09 -19.27
C GLY A 506 13.03 25.08 -20.16
N SER A 507 12.79 26.31 -19.71
CA SER A 507 12.09 27.38 -20.45
C SER A 507 13.00 28.52 -20.91
N GLY A 508 14.32 28.39 -20.71
CA GLY A 508 15.35 29.37 -21.08
C GLY A 508 16.12 28.98 -22.32
#